data_AF-A0A9D6EXM4-F1
#
_entry.id   AF-A0A9D6EXM4-F1
#
_cell.length_a   1.000
_cell.length_b   1.000
_cell.length_c   1.000
_cell.angle_alpha   90.00
_cell.angle_beta   90.00
_cell.angle_gamma   90.00
#
_symmetry.space_group_name_H-M   'P 1'
#
loop_
_entity.id
_entity.type
_entity.pdbx_description
1 polymer ?
#
loop_
_entity_poly.entity_id
_entity_poly.type
_entity_poly.pdbx_seq_one_letter_code
_entity_poly.pdbx_strand_id
1 'polypeptide(L)'
;MEQRFEGTPQATIRLEGRRLIRSEVSNDWGLLLRWEIKRNGQVVATVNARPDMRYEHPDTAPGEYTVVLQMWRYVNYAKNAQGEFTQSRFVNVSNVVTYRI
;
A
#
# COMPACT_ATOMS: atom_id res chain seq x y z
N MET A 1 22.81 12.31 5.31
CA MET A 1 22.44 12.04 3.90
C MET A 1 20.95 12.28 3.77
N GLU A 2 20.56 13.28 2.98
CA GLU A 2 19.16 13.50 2.64
C GLU A 2 18.83 12.54 1.48
N GLN A 3 17.89 11.60 1.69
CA GLN A 3 17.48 10.67 0.65
C GLN A 3 16.70 11.46 -0.41
N ARG A 4 17.35 11.79 -1.53
CA ARG A 4 16.71 12.48 -2.65
C ARG A 4 15.89 11.46 -3.42
N PHE A 5 14.59 11.47 -3.20
CA PHE A 5 13.64 10.66 -3.95
C PHE A 5 13.47 11.26 -5.35
N GLU A 6 13.87 10.53 -6.38
CA GLU A 6 13.59 10.92 -7.77
C GLU A 6 12.13 10.57 -8.08
N GLY A 7 11.26 11.59 -8.16
CA GLY A 7 9.86 11.44 -8.53
C GLY A 7 8.93 10.91 -7.43
N THR A 8 7.63 10.93 -7.71
CA THR A 8 6.59 10.33 -6.84
C THR A 8 6.36 8.89 -7.27
N PRO A 9 6.40 7.90 -6.36
CA PRO A 9 6.18 6.51 -6.69
C PRO A 9 4.78 6.30 -7.23
N GLN A 10 4.67 5.53 -8.31
CA GLN A 10 3.39 5.22 -8.92
C GLN A 10 3.36 3.78 -9.44
N ALA A 11 2.21 3.13 -9.28
CA ALA A 11 1.90 1.82 -9.80
C ALA A 11 0.42 1.77 -10.20
N THR A 12 0.06 0.73 -10.94
CA THR A 12 -1.36 0.40 -11.17
C THR A 12 -1.70 -0.93 -10.54
N ILE A 13 -2.95 -1.08 -10.10
CA ILE A 13 -3.53 -2.33 -9.64
C ILE A 13 -4.68 -2.70 -10.57
N ARG A 14 -4.76 -3.98 -10.90
CA ARG A 14 -5.90 -4.59 -11.59
C ARG A 14 -6.39 -5.82 -10.82
N LEU A 15 -7.66 -6.16 -11.02
CA LEU A 15 -8.31 -7.34 -10.47
C LEU A 15 -8.45 -8.42 -11.54
N GLU A 16 -8.18 -9.65 -11.14
CA GLU A 16 -8.58 -10.88 -11.85
C GLU A 16 -9.41 -11.71 -10.88
N GLY A 17 -10.74 -11.54 -10.90
CA GLY A 17 -11.60 -12.06 -9.83
C GLY A 17 -11.21 -11.46 -8.47
N ARG A 18 -10.80 -12.32 -7.52
CA ARG A 18 -10.30 -11.93 -6.18
C ARG A 18 -8.78 -11.71 -6.13
N ARG A 19 -8.08 -11.93 -7.24
CA ARG A 19 -6.63 -11.79 -7.31
C ARG A 19 -6.27 -10.35 -7.65
N LEU A 20 -5.45 -9.74 -6.80
CA LEU A 20 -4.87 -8.43 -6.99
C LEU A 20 -3.54 -8.58 -7.72
N ILE A 21 -3.34 -7.77 -8.76
CA ILE A 21 -2.12 -7.75 -9.56
C ILE A 21 -1.65 -6.32 -9.68
N ARG A 22 -0.41 -6.04 -9.28
CA ARG A 22 0.22 -4.73 -9.47
C ARG A 22 1.18 -4.71 -10.64
N SER A 23 1.39 -3.53 -11.21
CA SER A 23 2.56 -3.23 -12.01
C SER A 23 3.81 -3.11 -11.14
N GLU A 24 4.95 -2.94 -11.82
CA GLU A 24 6.13 -2.34 -11.19
C GLU A 24 5.81 -0.95 -10.62
N VAL A 25 6.56 -0.56 -9.59
CA VAL A 25 6.48 0.79 -9.04
C VAL A 25 7.51 1.66 -9.76
N SER A 26 7.04 2.66 -10.51
CA SER A 26 7.93 3.71 -11.04
C SER A 26 8.40 4.61 -9.91
N ASN A 27 9.57 5.24 -10.04
CA ASN A 27 10.14 6.13 -9.00
C ASN A 27 10.22 5.44 -7.62
N ASP A 28 10.54 4.15 -7.60
CA ASP A 28 10.53 3.34 -6.38
C ASP A 28 11.63 3.79 -5.40
N TRP A 29 11.21 4.15 -4.19
CA TRP A 29 12.10 4.59 -3.12
C TRP A 29 12.85 3.46 -2.41
N GLY A 30 12.55 2.19 -2.73
CA GLY A 30 13.14 1.02 -2.07
C GLY A 30 12.66 0.80 -0.64
N LEU A 31 11.65 1.55 -0.17
CA LEU A 31 11.12 1.47 1.19
C LEU A 31 10.00 0.42 1.31
N LEU A 32 9.38 0.31 2.49
CA LEU A 32 8.27 -0.64 2.69
C LEU A 32 7.14 -0.38 1.68
N LEU A 33 6.73 -1.44 0.97
CA LEU A 33 5.60 -1.44 0.05
C LEU A 33 4.57 -2.45 0.56
N ARG A 34 3.31 -2.03 0.67
CA ARG A 34 2.23 -2.88 1.18
C ARG A 34 0.92 -2.68 0.42
N TRP A 35 0.09 -3.72 0.42
CA TRP A 35 -1.33 -3.62 0.14
C TRP A 35 -2.03 -3.10 1.39
N GLU A 36 -2.84 -2.05 1.28
CA GLU A 36 -3.86 -1.70 2.28
C GLU A 36 -5.22 -2.18 1.77
N ILE A 37 -5.88 -3.02 2.57
CA ILE A 37 -7.18 -3.61 2.22
C ILE A 37 -8.18 -3.18 3.27
N LYS A 38 -9.26 -2.54 2.79
CA LYS A 38 -10.37 -2.13 3.63
C LYS A 38 -11.63 -2.90 3.25
N ARG A 39 -12.41 -3.31 4.24
CA ARG A 39 -13.79 -3.77 4.08
C ARG A 39 -14.73 -2.73 4.67
N ASN A 40 -15.71 -2.25 3.90
CA ASN A 40 -16.68 -1.25 4.33
C ASN A 40 -16.02 -0.01 4.98
N GLY A 41 -14.90 0.43 4.40
CA GLY A 41 -14.11 1.57 4.87
C GLY A 41 -13.13 1.28 6.03
N GLN A 42 -13.19 0.12 6.67
CA GLN A 42 -12.30 -0.25 7.77
C GLN A 42 -11.13 -1.11 7.30
N VAL A 43 -9.91 -0.80 7.73
CA VAL A 43 -8.72 -1.60 7.38
C VAL A 43 -8.85 -2.99 8.01
N VAL A 44 -8.84 -4.02 7.18
CA VAL A 44 -8.92 -5.42 7.60
C VAL A 44 -7.62 -6.17 7.39
N ALA A 45 -6.75 -5.70 6.48
CA ALA A 45 -5.44 -6.28 6.28
C ALA A 45 -4.43 -5.24 5.76
N THR A 46 -3.18 -5.42 6.17
CA THR A 46 -2.01 -4.82 5.51
C THR A 46 -1.01 -5.92 5.20
N VAL A 47 -0.55 -6.01 3.95
CA VAL A 47 0.26 -7.15 3.48
C VAL A 47 1.47 -6.66 2.73
N ASN A 48 2.66 -7.20 3.03
CA ASN A 48 3.89 -6.86 2.32
C ASN A 48 3.74 -7.18 0.81
N ALA A 49 3.94 -6.17 -0.04
CA ALA A 49 3.80 -6.27 -1.49
C ALA A 49 5.14 -6.32 -2.23
N ARG A 50 6.26 -6.36 -1.49
CA ARG A 50 7.61 -6.52 -2.05
C ARG A 50 7.85 -7.91 -2.65
N PRO A 51 7.51 -9.03 -1.98
CA PRO A 51 7.91 -10.36 -2.44
C PRO A 51 7.22 -10.77 -3.75
N ASP A 52 5.95 -10.37 -3.92
CA ASP A 52 5.13 -10.79 -5.05
C ASP A 52 4.30 -9.63 -5.62
N MET A 53 4.17 -9.62 -6.95
CA MET A 53 3.28 -8.70 -7.66
C MET A 53 1.82 -9.11 -7.60
N ARG A 54 1.55 -10.34 -7.16
CA ARG A 54 0.21 -10.93 -7.13
C ARG A 54 -0.14 -11.28 -5.71
N TYR A 55 -1.35 -10.94 -5.29
CA TYR A 55 -1.86 -11.28 -3.97
C TYR A 55 -3.32 -11.67 -4.06
N GLU A 56 -3.67 -12.79 -3.44
CA GLU A 56 -5.06 -13.22 -3.30
C GLU A 56 -5.47 -13.00 -1.85
N HIS A 57 -6.44 -12.13 -1.65
CA HIS A 57 -6.95 -11.85 -0.31
C HIS A 57 -7.72 -13.08 0.19
N PRO A 58 -7.39 -13.67 1.35
CA PRO A 58 -8.06 -14.90 1.80
C PRO A 58 -9.42 -14.64 2.47
N ASP A 59 -9.71 -13.41 2.92
CA ASP A 59 -10.98 -13.10 3.58
C ASP A 59 -12.16 -13.22 2.59
N THR A 60 -13.24 -13.85 3.04
CA THR A 60 -14.44 -14.09 2.25
C THR A 60 -15.68 -13.51 2.91
N ALA A 61 -15.55 -12.75 4.00
CA ALA A 61 -16.73 -12.17 4.62
C ALA A 61 -17.39 -11.15 3.68
N PRO A 62 -18.74 -11.09 3.64
CA PRO A 62 -19.44 -10.19 2.73
C PRO A 62 -19.12 -8.72 2.97
N GLY A 63 -19.10 -7.94 1.89
CA GLY A 63 -18.92 -6.50 1.95
C GLY A 63 -18.18 -5.91 0.76
N GLU A 64 -18.02 -4.59 0.78
CA GLU A 64 -17.24 -3.88 -0.21
C GLU A 64 -15.78 -3.80 0.22
N TYR A 65 -14.90 -4.36 -0.60
CA TYR A 65 -13.47 -4.31 -0.41
C TYR A 65 -12.86 -3.24 -1.30
N THR A 66 -12.03 -2.38 -0.72
CA THR A 66 -11.19 -1.43 -1.43
C THR A 66 -9.73 -1.73 -1.17
N VAL A 67 -8.91 -1.66 -2.22
CA VAL A 67 -7.48 -2.00 -2.16
C VAL A 67 -6.65 -0.93 -2.84
N VAL A 68 -5.54 -0.57 -2.19
CA VAL A 68 -4.54 0.37 -2.70
C VAL A 68 -3.14 -0.09 -2.32
N LEU A 69 -2.14 0.25 -3.14
CA LEU A 69 -0.74 0.10 -2.77
C LEU A 69 -0.30 1.32 -1.98
N GLN A 70 0.46 1.07 -0.92
CA GLN A 70 1.07 2.09 -0.10
C GLN A 70 2.58 1.89 -0.04
N MET A 71 3.32 2.98 -0.17
CA MET A 71 4.75 3.02 0.08
C MET A 71 5.05 3.88 1.31
N TRP A 72 6.01 3.44 2.12
CA TRP A 72 6.52 4.26 3.21
C TRP A 72 7.28 5.46 2.66
N ARG A 73 6.85 6.66 3.03
CA ARG A 73 7.58 7.91 2.80
C ARG A 73 8.37 8.25 4.05
N TYR A 74 9.69 8.09 3.99
CA TYR A 74 10.58 8.59 5.03
C TYR A 74 10.84 10.09 4.82
N VAL A 75 10.53 10.91 5.82
CA VAL A 75 10.79 12.36 5.80
C VAL A 75 11.95 12.67 6.74
N ASN A 76 11.82 12.27 8.01
CA ASN A 76 12.86 12.39 9.03
C ASN A 76 12.59 11.44 10.20
N TYR A 77 13.47 11.51 11.20
CA TYR A 77 13.41 10.69 12.42
C TYR A 77 12.58 11.32 13.55
N ALA A 78 11.80 12.38 13.29
CA ALA A 78 10.97 12.98 14.33
C ALA A 78 9.91 11.98 14.81
N LYS A 79 9.87 11.74 16.12
CA LYS A 79 8.98 10.79 16.78
C LYS A 79 8.19 11.44 17.91
N ASN A 80 6.98 10.97 18.16
CA ASN A 80 6.19 11.35 19.34
C ASN A 80 6.72 10.61 20.60
N ALA A 81 6.11 10.89 21.75
CA ALA A 81 6.46 10.25 23.02
C ALA A 81 6.27 8.72 23.01
N GLN A 82 5.44 8.21 22.09
CA GLN A 82 5.16 6.79 21.90
C GLN A 82 6.15 6.12 20.92
N GLY A 83 7.11 6.87 20.37
CA GLY A 83 8.13 6.35 19.45
C GLY A 83 7.67 6.23 17.99
N GLU A 84 6.49 6.74 17.66
CA GLU A 84 5.93 6.71 16.31
C GLU A 84 6.43 7.91 15.49
N PHE A 85 6.73 7.70 14.21
CA PHE A 85 7.13 8.78 13.33
C PHE A 85 6.00 9.79 13.15
N THR A 86 6.30 11.09 13.31
CA THR A 86 5.29 12.15 13.19
C THR A 86 5.14 12.68 11.77
N GLN A 87 6.18 12.56 10.95
CA GLN A 87 6.18 13.08 9.57
C GLN A 87 6.37 11.98 8.51
N SER A 88 7.02 10.88 8.87
CA SER A 88 7.15 9.71 8.00
C SER A 88 5.89 8.86 8.08
N ARG A 89 5.33 8.47 6.93
CA ARG A 89 4.04 7.78 6.86
C ARG A 89 3.91 6.97 5.58
N PHE A 90 2.96 6.04 5.55
CA PHE A 90 2.53 5.42 4.31
C PHE A 90 1.75 6.43 3.44
N VAL A 91 2.04 6.43 2.14
CA VAL A 91 1.32 7.19 1.13
C VAL A 91 0.80 6.25 0.06
N ASN A 92 -0.37 6.54 -0.49
CA ASN A 92 -0.94 5.76 -1.59
C ASN A 92 -0.13 6.01 -2.86
N VAL A 93 0.22 4.93 -3.57
CA VAL A 93 1.06 4.97 -4.78
C VAL A 93 0.39 4.29 -5.96
N SER A 94 -0.91 4.03 -5.90
CA SER A 94 -1.65 3.44 -7.03
C SER A 94 -3.08 3.97 -7.13
N ASN A 95 -3.77 3.57 -8.21
CA ASN A 95 -5.23 3.60 -8.24
C ASN A 95 -5.80 2.71 -7.13
N VAL A 96 -7.03 3.02 -6.71
CA VAL A 96 -7.83 2.16 -5.85
C VAL A 96 -8.62 1.20 -6.73
N VAL A 97 -8.68 -0.07 -6.34
CA VAL A 97 -9.59 -1.05 -6.94
C VAL A 97 -10.62 -1.48 -5.92
N THR A 98 -11.82 -1.79 -6.39
CA THR A 98 -12.95 -2.19 -5.55
C THR A 98 -13.52 -3.50 -6.05
N TYR A 99 -13.86 -4.40 -5.12
CA TYR A 99 -14.63 -5.61 -5.40
C TYR A 99 -15.62 -5.87 -4.26
N ARG A 100 -16.63 -6.69 -4.54
CA ARG A 100 -17.63 -7.10 -3.54
C ARG A 100 -17.63 -8.60 -3.41
N ILE A 101 -17.82 -9.04 -2.18
CA ILE A 101 -18.11 -10.44 -1.82
C ILE A 101 -19.49 -10.47 -1.18
#